data_AF-A0A7W9HMU3-F1
#
_entry.id   AF-A0A7W9HMU3-F1
#
_cell.length_a   1.000
_cell.length_b   1.000
_cell.length_c   1.000
_cell.angle_alpha   90.00
_cell.angle_beta   90.00
_cell.angle_gamma   90.00
#
_symmetry.space_group_name_H-M   'P 1'
#
loop_
_entity.id
_entity.type
_entity.pdbx_description
1 polymer ?
#
loop_
_entity_poly.entity_id
_entity_poly.type
_entity_poly.pdbx_seq_one_letter_code
_entity_poly.pdbx_strand_id
1 'polypeptide(L)'
;MREVSYSLLAKKYGDYDILSDGRIYSWKRRKFLSDRASTTYQEVCLMIEGKREQWKVHRLVTAAFYGPLPEGMQTRHLNGNSRDNRLSNLAYGTPAENIADKERHGTMLRGTDTPMALFNKEQVLEIKEALSNGVHYTEVAKQYGVSESVVYCIARGKTYKNVGPSLFISSPDRMTKEQEAKLVELVYDGKTISEIAEAIGYNVGAVSRKFKRLKGKSIREFRKVAA
;
A
#
# COMPACT_ATOMS: atom_id res chain seq x y z
N MET A 1 -21.27 -19.59 38.98
CA MET A 1 -20.57 -19.01 37.81
C MET A 1 -19.99 -20.15 36.99
N ARG A 2 -20.57 -20.44 35.82
CA ARG A 2 -19.92 -21.30 34.81
C ARG A 2 -19.85 -20.49 33.52
N GLU A 3 -18.68 -20.58 32.93
CA GLU A 3 -18.13 -19.72 31.89
C GLU A 3 -19.05 -19.62 30.67
N VAL A 4 -19.04 -18.43 30.08
CA VAL A 4 -19.65 -18.16 28.78
C VAL A 4 -18.89 -18.96 27.73
N SER A 5 -19.35 -20.19 27.44
CA SER A 5 -18.86 -21.01 26.34
C SER A 5 -19.27 -20.34 25.03
N TYR A 6 -18.38 -19.55 24.42
CA TYR A 6 -18.50 -19.21 23.00
C TYR A 6 -18.57 -20.53 22.22
N SER A 7 -19.77 -20.91 21.79
CA SER A 7 -19.98 -22.14 21.03
C SER A 7 -19.19 -22.03 19.74
N LEU A 8 -18.20 -22.91 19.57
CA LEU A 8 -17.53 -23.11 18.29
C LEU A 8 -18.59 -23.45 17.26
N LEU A 9 -18.84 -22.53 16.33
CA LEU A 9 -19.76 -22.77 15.24
C LEU A 9 -19.07 -23.73 14.26
N ALA A 10 -19.78 -24.78 13.87
CA ALA A 10 -19.33 -25.73 12.86
C ALA A 10 -20.30 -25.70 11.67
N LYS A 11 -19.76 -25.69 10.46
CA LYS A 11 -20.52 -25.79 9.21
C LYS A 11 -20.11 -27.06 8.49
N LYS A 12 -21.10 -27.91 8.19
CA LYS A 12 -20.89 -29.16 7.46
C LYS A 12 -20.69 -28.87 5.97
N TYR A 13 -19.66 -29.47 5.39
CA TYR A 13 -19.35 -29.41 3.97
C TYR A 13 -18.90 -30.79 3.50
N GLY A 14 -19.84 -31.57 2.94
CA GLY A 14 -19.63 -32.99 2.62
C GLY A 14 -19.32 -33.82 3.87
N ASP A 15 -18.19 -34.54 3.85
CA ASP A 15 -17.68 -35.37 4.95
C ASP A 15 -16.80 -34.58 5.95
N TYR A 16 -16.90 -33.25 5.95
CA TYR A 16 -16.06 -32.36 6.74
C TYR A 16 -16.88 -31.39 7.57
N ASP A 17 -16.39 -31.07 8.76
CA ASP A 17 -16.87 -29.92 9.55
C ASP A 17 -15.81 -28.83 9.53
N ILE A 18 -16.24 -27.62 9.19
CA ILE A 18 -15.43 -26.42 9.17
C ILE A 18 -15.79 -25.60 10.40
N LEU A 19 -14.82 -25.40 11.30
CA LEU A 19 -15.03 -24.71 12.56
C LEU A 19 -14.68 -23.22 12.41
N SER A 20 -15.37 -22.37 13.16
CA SER A 20 -15.15 -20.91 13.17
C SER A 20 -13.78 -20.48 13.67
N ASP A 21 -13.00 -21.38 14.28
CA ASP A 21 -11.62 -21.12 14.69
C ASP A 21 -10.58 -21.49 13.62
N GLY A 22 -11.04 -21.98 12.46
CA GLY A 22 -10.19 -22.36 11.34
C GLY A 22 -9.77 -23.83 11.32
N ARG A 23 -10.21 -24.65 12.29
CA ARG A 23 -9.97 -26.10 12.24
C ARG A 23 -10.96 -26.80 11.32
N ILE A 24 -10.50 -27.88 10.69
CA ILE A 24 -11.31 -28.67 9.76
C ILE A 24 -11.26 -30.13 10.20
N TYR A 25 -12.42 -30.67 10.55
CA TYR A 25 -12.56 -32.06 10.98
C TYR A 25 -13.01 -32.93 9.81
N SER A 26 -12.42 -34.12 9.66
CA SER A 26 -12.84 -35.10 8.66
C SER A 26 -13.55 -36.26 9.33
N TRP A 27 -14.82 -36.47 9.01
CA TRP A 27 -15.61 -37.58 9.53
C TRP A 27 -15.13 -38.95 9.04
N LYS A 28 -14.73 -39.02 7.76
CA LYS A 28 -14.17 -40.24 7.17
C LYS A 28 -12.85 -40.67 7.82
N ARG A 29 -12.00 -39.72 8.21
CA ARG A 29 -10.69 -39.99 8.85
C ARG A 29 -10.73 -39.91 10.38
N ARG A 30 -11.86 -39.48 10.96
CA ARG A 30 -12.09 -39.25 12.39
C ARG A 30 -11.00 -38.41 13.06
N LYS A 31 -10.54 -37.35 12.38
CA LYS A 31 -9.49 -36.46 12.89
C LYS A 31 -9.56 -35.07 12.27
N PHE A 32 -8.93 -34.10 12.93
CA PHE A 32 -8.64 -32.81 12.33
C PHE A 32 -7.60 -32.96 11.21
N LEU A 33 -7.85 -32.28 10.09
CA LEU A 33 -6.88 -32.20 9.01
C LEU A 33 -5.72 -31.32 9.44
N SER A 34 -4.51 -31.81 9.21
CA SER A 34 -3.29 -31.05 9.42
C SER A 34 -3.02 -30.16 8.20
N ASP A 35 -2.42 -29.00 8.47
CA ASP A 35 -1.89 -28.14 7.43
C ASP A 35 -0.85 -28.88 6.57
N ARG A 36 -0.82 -28.57 5.29
CA ARG A 36 0.32 -28.90 4.43
C ARG A 36 1.37 -27.80 4.53
N ALA A 37 2.64 -28.16 4.34
CA ALA A 37 3.71 -27.18 4.29
C ALA A 37 3.50 -26.24 3.09
N SER A 38 2.94 -25.06 3.37
CA SER A 38 2.88 -23.92 2.46
C SER A 38 3.57 -22.75 3.14
N THR A 39 4.42 -22.06 2.38
CA THR A 39 5.22 -20.92 2.87
C THR A 39 4.36 -19.73 3.24
N THR A 40 3.12 -19.65 2.74
CA THR A 40 2.33 -18.41 2.82
C THR A 40 0.95 -18.61 3.44
N TYR A 41 0.19 -19.65 3.07
CA TYR A 41 -1.18 -19.86 3.55
C TYR A 41 -1.40 -21.29 3.97
N GLN A 42 -2.13 -21.53 5.07
CA GLN A 42 -2.51 -22.90 5.42
C GLN A 42 -3.42 -23.51 4.36
N GLU A 43 -3.13 -24.75 3.99
CA GLU A 43 -3.79 -25.49 2.94
C GLU A 43 -4.15 -26.90 3.41
N VAL A 44 -5.36 -27.32 3.06
CA VAL A 44 -5.86 -28.67 3.31
C VAL A 44 -6.33 -29.30 2.01
N CYS A 45 -6.43 -30.62 2.05
CA CYS A 45 -6.90 -31.38 0.92
C CYS A 45 -8.17 -32.13 1.27
N LEU A 46 -9.25 -31.79 0.56
CA LEU A 46 -10.58 -32.37 0.71
C LEU A 46 -10.82 -33.39 -0.41
N MET A 47 -11.58 -34.42 -0.09
CA MET A 47 -12.12 -35.37 -1.06
C MET A 47 -13.60 -35.03 -1.24
N ILE A 48 -13.96 -34.46 -2.37
CA ILE A 48 -15.32 -34.02 -2.70
C ILE A 48 -15.76 -34.82 -3.91
N GLU A 49 -16.85 -35.58 -3.80
CA GLU A 49 -17.40 -36.39 -4.90
C GLU A 49 -16.35 -37.30 -5.58
N GLY A 50 -15.46 -37.90 -4.77
CA GLY A 50 -14.40 -38.77 -5.26
C GLY A 50 -13.19 -38.04 -5.86
N LYS A 51 -13.24 -36.72 -6.01
CA LYS A 51 -12.13 -35.89 -6.50
C LYS A 51 -11.35 -35.27 -5.37
N ARG A 52 -10.04 -35.16 -5.57
CA ARG A 52 -9.11 -34.56 -4.62
C ARG A 52 -8.93 -33.08 -4.94
N GLU A 53 -9.37 -32.21 -4.04
CA GLU A 53 -9.26 -30.76 -4.19
C GLU A 53 -8.38 -30.13 -3.11
N GLN A 54 -7.61 -29.12 -3.50
CA GLN A 54 -6.78 -28.34 -2.59
C GLN A 54 -7.49 -27.03 -2.26
N TRP A 55 -7.63 -26.78 -0.96
CA TRP A 55 -8.34 -25.62 -0.43
C TRP A 55 -7.46 -24.85 0.54
N LYS A 56 -7.42 -23.52 0.39
CA LYS A 56 -6.84 -22.64 1.40
C LYS A 56 -7.80 -22.54 2.58
N VAL A 57 -7.30 -22.74 3.79
CA VAL A 57 -8.13 -22.82 5.00
C VAL A 57 -8.97 -21.56 5.17
N HIS A 58 -8.37 -20.37 5.06
CA HIS A 58 -9.10 -19.11 5.19
C HIS A 58 -10.26 -18.97 4.18
N ARG A 59 -10.08 -19.41 2.92
CA ARG A 59 -11.15 -19.35 1.91
C ARG A 59 -12.27 -20.32 2.24
N LEU A 60 -11.92 -21.51 2.73
CA LEU A 60 -12.90 -22.51 3.12
C LEU A 60 -13.73 -22.03 4.32
N VAL A 61 -13.09 -21.44 5.32
CA VAL A 61 -13.76 -20.85 6.49
C VAL A 61 -14.68 -19.71 6.04
N THR A 62 -14.20 -18.73 5.27
CA THR A 62 -15.09 -17.64 4.83
C THR A 62 -16.21 -18.14 3.93
N ALA A 63 -15.96 -19.11 3.04
CA ALA A 63 -17.01 -19.68 2.19
C ALA A 63 -18.11 -20.35 3.01
N ALA A 64 -17.75 -21.07 4.07
CA ALA A 64 -18.71 -21.78 4.91
C ALA A 64 -19.57 -20.86 5.80
N PHE A 65 -19.01 -19.74 6.27
CA PHE A 65 -19.67 -18.84 7.22
C PHE A 65 -20.26 -17.58 6.58
N TYR A 66 -19.61 -17.02 5.56
CA TYR A 66 -20.06 -15.82 4.85
C TYR A 66 -20.71 -16.12 3.50
N GLY A 67 -20.62 -17.36 3.02
CA GLY A 67 -21.11 -17.74 1.69
C GLY A 67 -20.07 -17.49 0.59
N PRO A 68 -20.47 -17.61 -0.69
CA PRO A 68 -19.55 -17.54 -1.81
C PRO A 68 -18.76 -16.22 -1.83
N LEU A 69 -17.52 -16.29 -2.30
CA LEU A 69 -16.67 -15.11 -2.48
C LEU A 69 -17.33 -14.18 -3.51
N PRO A 70 -17.68 -12.93 -3.16
CA PRO A 70 -18.21 -11.98 -4.13
C PRO A 70 -17.21 -11.70 -5.25
N GLU A 71 -17.73 -11.40 -6.44
CA GLU A 71 -16.89 -11.09 -7.60
C GLU A 71 -15.98 -9.88 -7.32
N GLY A 72 -14.73 -9.96 -7.77
CA GLY A 72 -13.73 -8.91 -7.56
C GLY A 72 -13.22 -8.77 -6.11
N MET A 73 -13.67 -9.62 -5.19
CA MET A 73 -13.18 -9.64 -3.80
C MET A 73 -12.18 -10.77 -3.53
N GLN A 74 -11.54 -10.68 -2.38
CA GLN A 74 -10.64 -11.68 -1.82
C GLN A 74 -10.84 -11.81 -0.31
N THR A 75 -10.54 -13.00 0.23
CA THR A 75 -10.43 -13.18 1.68
C THR A 75 -9.16 -12.51 2.20
N ARG A 76 -9.28 -11.73 3.27
CA ARG A 76 -8.21 -10.98 3.92
C ARG A 76 -8.04 -11.43 5.37
N HIS A 77 -6.81 -11.31 5.88
CA HIS A 77 -6.47 -11.52 7.29
C HIS A 77 -6.30 -10.16 7.97
N LEU A 78 -7.20 -9.84 8.90
CA LEU A 78 -7.29 -8.51 9.50
C LEU A 78 -6.08 -8.16 10.37
N ASN A 79 -5.42 -9.17 10.96
CA ASN A 79 -4.20 -9.00 11.76
C ASN A 79 -2.89 -9.22 11.00
N GLY A 80 -2.95 -9.52 9.69
CA GLY A 80 -1.76 -9.76 8.87
C GLY A 80 -1.09 -11.12 9.07
N ASN A 81 -1.58 -11.96 9.98
CA ASN A 81 -1.09 -13.33 10.17
C ASN A 81 -1.91 -14.31 9.33
N SER A 82 -1.33 -14.79 8.23
CA SER A 82 -1.96 -15.74 7.30
C SER A 82 -2.23 -17.14 7.88
N ARG A 83 -1.69 -17.45 9.07
CA ARG A 83 -1.90 -18.70 9.79
C ARG A 83 -3.03 -18.59 10.83
N ASP A 84 -3.50 -17.39 11.13
CA ASP A 84 -4.65 -17.18 12.01
C ASP A 84 -5.95 -17.20 11.20
N ASN A 85 -6.50 -18.41 11.02
CA ASN A 85 -7.69 -18.65 10.21
C ASN A 85 -9.01 -18.59 11.01
N ARG A 86 -8.99 -17.99 12.21
CA ARG A 86 -10.23 -17.77 12.97
C ARG A 86 -11.14 -16.84 12.19
N LEU A 87 -12.44 -17.15 12.13
CA LEU A 87 -13.44 -16.37 11.41
C LEU A 87 -13.43 -14.90 11.83
N SER A 88 -13.21 -14.60 13.12
CA SER A 88 -13.10 -13.24 13.63
C SER A 88 -11.92 -12.43 13.06
N ASN A 89 -10.92 -13.10 12.47
CA ASN A 89 -9.76 -12.50 11.83
C ASN A 89 -9.89 -12.45 10.29
N LEU A 90 -10.97 -13.00 9.74
CA LEU A 90 -11.15 -13.10 8.29
C LEU A 90 -12.27 -12.17 7.82
N ALA A 91 -12.08 -11.55 6.67
CA ALA A 91 -13.10 -10.75 6.01
C ALA A 91 -12.99 -10.87 4.50
N TYR A 92 -14.10 -10.70 3.79
CA TYR A 92 -14.03 -10.36 2.37
C TYR A 92 -13.66 -8.88 2.21
N GLY A 93 -12.97 -8.58 1.11
CA GLY A 93 -12.75 -7.20 0.70
C GLY A 93 -12.09 -7.12 -0.66
N THR A 94 -11.93 -5.90 -1.11
CA THR A 94 -11.36 -5.54 -2.41
C THR A 94 -9.83 -5.67 -2.40
N PRO A 95 -9.20 -5.72 -3.59
CA PRO A 95 -7.74 -5.64 -3.72
C PRO A 95 -7.15 -4.38 -3.07
N ALA A 96 -7.87 -3.26 -3.14
CA ALA A 96 -7.44 -1.99 -2.53
C ALA A 96 -7.37 -2.09 -1.00
N GLU A 97 -8.39 -2.68 -0.36
CA GLU A 97 -8.39 -2.92 1.09
C GLU A 97 -7.27 -3.87 1.51
N ASN A 98 -7.00 -4.92 0.72
CA ASN A 98 -5.88 -5.82 0.99
C ASN A 98 -4.52 -5.13 0.86
N ILE A 99 -4.36 -4.19 -0.08
CA ILE A 99 -3.14 -3.35 -0.17
C ILE A 99 -3.03 -2.47 1.07
N ALA A 100 -4.12 -1.84 1.50
CA ALA A 100 -4.15 -1.03 2.72
C ALA A 100 -3.81 -1.85 3.97
N ASP A 101 -4.27 -3.11 4.05
CA ASP A 101 -3.87 -4.04 5.11
C ASP A 101 -2.36 -4.33 5.07
N LYS A 102 -1.79 -4.59 3.88
CA LYS A 102 -0.34 -4.82 3.75
C LYS A 102 0.48 -3.61 4.19
N GLU A 103 0.01 -2.41 3.86
CA GLU A 103 0.63 -1.16 4.33
C GLU A 103 0.52 -1.02 5.86
N ARG A 104 -0.68 -1.23 6.42
CA ARG A 104 -0.91 -1.18 7.88
C ARG A 104 -0.05 -2.18 8.64
N HIS A 105 0.13 -3.38 8.09
CA HIS A 105 0.92 -4.44 8.71
C HIS A 105 2.43 -4.35 8.39
N GLY A 106 2.87 -3.39 7.59
CA GLY A 106 4.28 -3.25 7.21
C GLY A 106 4.83 -4.40 6.35
N THR A 107 3.96 -5.17 5.68
CA THR A 107 4.34 -6.32 4.84
C THR A 107 4.45 -5.96 3.36
N MET A 108 4.17 -4.71 3.00
CA MET A 108 4.34 -4.21 1.64
C MET A 108 5.83 -3.99 1.33
N LEU A 109 6.43 -4.92 0.58
CA LEU A 109 7.80 -4.78 0.10
C LEU A 109 7.91 -3.60 -0.88
N ARG A 110 8.98 -2.80 -0.74
CA ARG A 110 9.26 -1.63 -1.59
C ARG A 110 10.74 -1.58 -1.92
N GLY A 111 11.06 -1.16 -3.14
CA GLY A 111 12.45 -0.93 -3.55
C GLY A 111 13.35 -2.15 -3.32
N THR A 112 14.38 -1.97 -2.50
CA THR A 112 15.37 -3.01 -2.17
C THR A 112 14.79 -4.22 -1.45
N ASP A 113 13.64 -4.06 -0.78
CA ASP A 113 13.01 -5.15 -0.03
C ASP A 113 12.29 -6.13 -0.96
N THR A 114 12.20 -5.80 -2.25
CA THR A 114 11.61 -6.71 -3.24
C THR A 114 12.64 -7.76 -3.68
N PRO A 115 12.26 -9.05 -3.80
CA PRO A 115 13.20 -10.10 -4.18
C PRO A 115 13.82 -9.94 -5.58
N MET A 116 13.17 -9.15 -6.44
CA MET A 116 13.60 -8.86 -7.80
C MET A 116 14.28 -7.48 -7.92
N ALA A 117 14.63 -6.86 -6.80
CA ALA A 117 15.34 -5.59 -6.78
C ALA A 117 16.68 -5.74 -7.52
N LEU A 118 16.91 -4.89 -8.52
CA LEU A 118 18.15 -4.89 -9.30
C LEU A 118 19.36 -4.43 -8.46
N PHE A 119 19.11 -3.56 -7.47
CA PHE A 119 20.12 -3.00 -6.59
C PHE A 119 19.75 -3.22 -5.13
N ASN A 120 20.76 -3.48 -4.31
CA ASN A 120 20.62 -3.46 -2.86
C ASN A 120 20.66 -2.02 -2.31
N LYS A 121 20.55 -1.88 -0.98
CA LYS A 121 20.50 -0.57 -0.33
C LYS A 121 21.79 0.21 -0.51
N GLU A 122 22.92 -0.48 -0.39
CA GLU A 122 24.27 0.10 -0.47
C GLU A 122 24.53 0.65 -1.88
N GLN A 123 24.22 -0.14 -2.92
CA GLN A 123 24.34 0.26 -4.31
C GLN A 123 23.45 1.45 -4.67
N VAL A 124 22.21 1.49 -4.15
CA VAL A 124 21.32 2.64 -4.38
C VAL A 124 21.87 3.91 -3.73
N LEU A 125 22.47 3.80 -2.54
CA LEU A 125 23.11 4.94 -1.88
C LEU A 125 24.35 5.40 -2.63
N GLU A 126 25.19 4.48 -3.10
CA GLU A 126 26.37 4.78 -3.91
C GLU A 126 26.00 5.47 -5.22
N ILE A 127 25.00 4.96 -5.94
CA ILE A 127 24.44 5.61 -7.14
C ILE A 127 23.99 7.03 -6.81
N LYS A 128 23.28 7.21 -5.68
CA LYS A 128 22.80 8.54 -5.30
C LYS A 128 23.94 9.50 -4.96
N GLU A 129 24.95 9.03 -4.24
CA GLU A 129 26.12 9.80 -3.87
C GLU A 129 26.94 10.22 -5.10
N ALA A 130 27.19 9.30 -6.04
CA ALA A 130 27.90 9.59 -7.29
C ALA A 130 27.20 10.70 -8.08
N LEU A 131 25.88 10.64 -8.20
CA LEU A 131 25.08 11.67 -8.89
C LEU A 131 25.11 13.01 -8.14
N SER A 132 25.07 12.99 -6.80
CA SER A 132 25.22 14.20 -5.98
C SER A 132 26.60 14.85 -6.15
N ASN A 133 27.64 14.05 -6.40
CA ASN A 133 28.99 14.51 -6.71
C ASN A 133 29.17 14.94 -8.17
N GLY A 134 28.08 15.00 -8.95
CA GLY A 134 28.10 15.53 -10.32
C GLY A 134 28.46 14.51 -11.41
N VAL A 135 28.57 13.22 -11.07
CA VAL A 135 28.77 12.16 -12.08
C VAL A 135 27.54 12.09 -12.98
N HIS A 136 27.76 12.04 -14.30
CA HIS A 136 26.67 12.00 -15.26
C HIS A 136 25.98 10.62 -15.28
N TYR A 137 24.66 10.60 -15.54
CA TYR A 137 23.84 9.39 -15.58
C TYR A 137 24.40 8.28 -16.46
N THR A 138 24.95 8.66 -17.62
CA THR A 138 25.57 7.76 -18.60
C THR A 138 26.70 6.95 -17.99
N GLU A 139 27.50 7.56 -17.12
CA GLU A 139 28.70 6.94 -16.56
C GLU A 139 28.31 5.93 -15.47
N VAL A 140 27.40 6.34 -14.57
CA VAL A 140 26.83 5.44 -13.57
C VAL A 140 26.12 4.27 -14.23
N ALA A 141 25.34 4.52 -15.29
CA ALA A 141 24.62 3.47 -16.01
C ALA A 141 25.57 2.41 -16.60
N LYS A 142 26.69 2.84 -17.19
CA LYS A 142 27.73 1.94 -17.72
C LYS A 142 28.38 1.12 -16.63
N GLN A 143 28.74 1.73 -15.49
CA GLN A 143 29.37 1.04 -14.36
C GLN A 143 28.53 -0.16 -13.88
N TYR A 144 27.20 0.02 -13.87
CA TYR A 144 26.25 -1.00 -13.39
C TYR A 144 25.62 -1.85 -14.50
N GLY A 145 25.96 -1.62 -15.78
CA GLY A 145 25.41 -2.36 -16.91
C GLY A 145 23.90 -2.17 -17.11
N VAL A 146 23.36 -1.00 -16.76
CA VAL A 146 21.92 -0.69 -16.84
C VAL A 146 21.65 0.45 -17.82
N SER A 147 20.38 0.68 -18.13
CA SER A 147 19.98 1.87 -18.89
C SER A 147 20.02 3.13 -18.02
N GLU A 148 20.33 4.28 -18.63
CA GLU A 148 20.30 5.59 -17.97
C GLU A 148 18.94 5.90 -17.31
N SER A 149 17.85 5.37 -17.89
CA SER A 149 16.50 5.53 -17.37
C SER A 149 16.35 4.91 -15.96
N VAL A 150 17.04 3.82 -15.68
CA VAL A 150 17.04 3.20 -14.34
C VAL A 150 17.69 4.13 -13.33
N VAL A 151 18.88 4.64 -13.65
CA VAL A 151 19.61 5.60 -12.81
C VAL A 151 18.79 6.88 -12.58
N TYR A 152 18.16 7.39 -13.64
CA TYR A 152 17.23 8.52 -13.56
C TYR A 152 16.05 8.26 -12.61
N CYS A 153 15.44 7.08 -12.69
CA CYS A 153 14.34 6.69 -11.82
C CYS A 153 14.76 6.54 -10.35
N ILE A 154 15.98 6.09 -10.09
CA ILE A 154 16.59 6.05 -8.74
C ILE A 154 16.78 7.46 -8.21
N ALA A 155 17.41 8.34 -9.00
CA ALA A 155 17.73 9.71 -8.62
C ALA A 155 16.47 10.53 -8.27
N ARG A 156 15.40 10.37 -9.04
CA ARG A 156 14.09 11.02 -8.81
C ARG A 156 13.27 10.39 -7.68
N GLY A 157 13.73 9.31 -7.06
CA GLY A 157 12.95 8.56 -6.07
C GLY A 157 11.66 7.95 -6.64
N LYS A 158 11.60 7.69 -7.96
CA LYS A 158 10.47 6.97 -8.56
C LYS A 158 10.53 5.48 -8.20
N THR A 159 11.75 4.96 -8.13
CA THR A 159 12.11 3.60 -7.67
C THR A 159 12.91 3.70 -6.37
N TYR A 160 13.04 2.58 -5.64
CA TYR A 160 13.80 2.53 -4.38
C TYR A 160 13.41 3.61 -3.35
N LYS A 161 12.10 3.88 -3.23
CA LYS A 161 11.52 4.92 -2.34
C LYS A 161 11.84 4.73 -0.86
N ASN A 162 12.18 3.51 -0.46
CA ASN A 162 12.58 3.15 0.89
C ASN A 162 14.06 3.49 1.18
N VAL A 163 14.85 3.90 0.18
CA VAL A 163 16.29 4.20 0.33
C VAL A 163 16.55 5.69 0.11
N GLY A 164 16.32 6.50 1.15
CA GLY A 164 16.64 7.93 1.17
C GLY A 164 15.77 8.81 0.25
N PRO A 165 15.85 10.15 0.40
CA PRO A 165 15.04 11.07 -0.38
C PRO A 165 15.43 11.10 -1.87
N SER A 166 14.57 11.70 -2.69
CA SER A 166 14.91 12.05 -4.07
C SER A 166 16.05 13.07 -4.08
N LEU A 167 17.04 12.90 -4.96
CA LEU A 167 18.11 13.87 -5.18
C LEU A 167 17.60 15.18 -5.78
N PHE A 168 16.45 15.10 -6.46
CA PHE A 168 15.74 16.27 -6.91
C PHE A 168 14.72 16.66 -5.86
N ILE A 169 14.89 17.86 -5.31
CA ILE A 169 13.77 18.58 -4.70
C ILE A 169 12.70 18.66 -5.80
N SER A 170 11.45 18.35 -5.44
CA SER A 170 10.32 18.62 -6.34
C SER A 170 10.49 20.03 -6.89
N SER A 171 10.34 20.20 -8.21
CA SER A 171 10.55 21.48 -8.93
C SER A 171 10.30 22.69 -8.01
N PRO A 172 11.20 23.69 -7.95
CA PRO A 172 11.01 24.87 -7.09
C PRO A 172 9.68 25.61 -7.31
N ASP A 173 8.90 25.24 -8.33
CA ASP A 173 7.53 25.69 -8.61
C ASP A 173 6.44 24.98 -7.77
N ARG A 174 6.79 24.03 -6.89
CA ARG A 174 5.85 23.29 -6.03
C ARG A 174 5.91 23.84 -4.60
N MET A 175 5.11 24.89 -4.36
CA MET A 175 4.90 25.45 -3.00
C MET A 175 4.62 24.35 -1.98
N THR A 176 5.30 24.44 -0.83
CA THR A 176 5.02 23.61 0.35
C THR A 176 3.61 23.89 0.89
N LYS A 177 3.06 22.99 1.72
CA LYS A 177 1.73 23.20 2.31
C LYS A 177 1.70 24.45 3.20
N GLU A 178 2.80 24.73 3.88
CA GLU A 178 3.00 25.91 4.71
C GLU A 178 2.99 27.18 3.86
N GLN A 179 3.69 27.17 2.72
CA GLN A 179 3.67 28.29 1.76
C GLN A 179 2.30 28.47 1.09
N GLU A 180 1.59 27.38 0.80
CA GLU A 180 0.22 27.44 0.28
C GLU A 180 -0.75 28.07 1.29
N ALA A 181 -0.66 27.69 2.56
CA ALA A 181 -1.46 28.26 3.64
C ALA A 181 -1.18 29.76 3.79
N LYS A 182 0.11 30.14 3.83
CA LYS A 182 0.55 31.53 3.93
C LYS A 182 0.12 32.37 2.72
N LEU A 183 0.18 31.80 1.52
CA LEU A 183 -0.35 32.43 0.30
C LEU A 183 -1.85 32.71 0.41
N VAL A 184 -2.63 31.77 0.94
CA VAL A 184 -4.08 31.96 1.10
C VAL A 184 -4.37 33.02 2.15
N GLU A 185 -3.73 32.96 3.32
CA GLU A 185 -3.84 33.94 4.40
C GLU A 185 -3.56 35.36 3.91
N LEU A 186 -2.41 35.59 3.26
CA LEU A 186 -2.05 36.91 2.74
C LEU A 186 -3.03 37.43 1.66
N VAL A 187 -3.69 36.54 0.91
CA VAL A 187 -4.75 36.96 -0.02
C VAL A 187 -5.98 37.48 0.74
N TYR A 188 -6.37 36.83 1.83
CA TYR A 188 -7.45 37.25 2.72
C TYR A 188 -7.11 38.58 3.43
N ASP A 189 -5.85 38.77 3.84
CA ASP A 189 -5.35 40.02 4.43
C ASP A 189 -5.26 41.19 3.42
N GLY A 190 -5.67 40.97 2.17
CA GLY A 190 -5.72 42.01 1.14
C GLY A 190 -4.37 42.35 0.50
N LYS A 191 -3.28 41.62 0.81
CA LYS A 191 -1.94 41.88 0.26
C LYS A 191 -1.89 41.81 -1.27
N THR A 192 -1.07 42.62 -1.90
CA THR A 192 -0.87 42.58 -3.35
C THR A 192 -0.15 41.29 -3.75
N ILE A 193 -0.32 40.87 -5.01
CA ILE A 193 0.29 39.63 -5.51
C ILE A 193 1.83 39.67 -5.46
N SER A 194 2.42 40.86 -5.57
CA SER A 194 3.86 41.09 -5.48
C SER A 194 4.37 40.89 -4.04
N GLU A 195 3.67 41.46 -3.05
CA GLU A 195 4.02 41.25 -1.62
C GLU A 195 3.88 39.78 -1.23
N ILE A 196 2.86 39.08 -1.75
CA ILE A 196 2.68 37.64 -1.52
C ILE A 196 3.84 36.86 -2.12
N ALA A 197 4.25 37.20 -3.34
CA ALA A 197 5.35 36.56 -4.06
C ALA A 197 6.68 36.70 -3.31
N GLU A 198 6.97 37.90 -2.80
CA GLU A 198 8.14 38.17 -1.96
C GLU A 198 8.09 37.38 -0.64
N ALA A 199 6.96 37.39 0.06
CA ALA A 199 6.80 36.76 1.37
C ALA A 199 6.95 35.23 1.39
N ILE A 200 6.75 34.57 0.24
CA ILE A 200 6.86 33.11 0.10
C ILE A 200 8.07 32.68 -0.76
N GLY A 201 8.79 33.62 -1.35
CA GLY A 201 10.00 33.36 -2.16
C GLY A 201 9.71 32.83 -3.56
N TYR A 202 8.66 33.33 -4.23
CA TYR A 202 8.24 32.90 -5.56
C TYR A 202 8.09 34.09 -6.51
N ASN A 203 8.05 33.85 -7.82
CA ASN A 203 7.63 34.88 -8.77
C ASN A 203 6.11 35.02 -8.81
N VAL A 204 5.63 36.20 -9.22
CA VAL A 204 4.19 36.55 -9.29
C VAL A 204 3.37 35.56 -10.13
N GLY A 205 3.95 35.05 -11.22
CA GLY A 205 3.30 34.08 -12.10
C GLY A 205 3.06 32.72 -11.42
N ALA A 206 3.98 32.27 -10.57
CA ALA A 206 3.84 31.05 -9.78
C ALA A 206 2.73 31.20 -8.73
N VAL A 207 2.69 32.33 -8.01
CA VAL A 207 1.63 32.67 -7.05
C VAL A 207 0.25 32.65 -7.70
N SER A 208 0.10 33.33 -8.84
CA SER A 208 -1.16 33.42 -9.58
C SER A 208 -1.67 32.05 -10.04
N ARG A 209 -0.79 31.27 -10.71
CA ARG A 209 -1.12 29.92 -11.18
C ARG A 209 -1.50 29.00 -10.02
N LYS A 210 -0.79 29.09 -8.90
CA LYS A 210 -1.05 28.26 -7.72
C LYS A 210 -2.38 28.60 -7.07
N PHE A 211 -2.65 29.88 -6.81
CA PHE A 211 -3.91 30.32 -6.20
C PHE A 211 -5.13 29.90 -7.05
N LYS A 212 -5.06 30.09 -8.36
CA LYS A 212 -6.13 29.66 -9.29
C LYS A 212 -6.38 28.16 -9.21
N ARG A 213 -5.33 27.35 -9.05
CA ARG A 213 -5.45 25.90 -8.88
C ARG A 213 -6.07 25.51 -7.53
N LEU A 214 -5.77 26.26 -6.46
CA LEU A 214 -6.29 26.00 -5.11
C LEU A 214 -7.75 26.40 -4.92
N LYS A 215 -8.16 27.55 -5.47
CA LYS A 215 -9.49 28.15 -5.24
C LYS A 215 -10.42 28.10 -6.45
N GLY A 216 -9.94 27.57 -7.59
CA GLY A 216 -10.69 27.49 -8.85
C GLY A 216 -10.93 28.83 -9.55
N LYS A 217 -10.48 29.95 -8.96
CA LYS A 217 -10.67 31.33 -9.45
C LYS A 217 -9.39 32.14 -9.25
N SER A 218 -9.19 33.17 -10.06
CA SER A 218 -8.08 34.11 -9.89
C SER A 218 -8.23 34.92 -8.60
N ILE A 219 -7.13 35.46 -8.06
CA ILE A 219 -7.13 36.32 -6.87
C ILE A 219 -8.08 37.52 -7.05
N ARG A 220 -8.12 38.10 -8.26
CA ARG A 220 -9.01 39.22 -8.59
C ARG A 220 -10.49 38.82 -8.53
N GLU A 221 -10.84 37.66 -9.10
CA GLU A 221 -12.22 37.14 -9.05
C GLU A 221 -12.62 36.75 -7.62
N PHE A 222 -11.69 36.15 -6.88
CA PHE A 222 -11.90 35.77 -5.48
C PHE A 222 -12.23 36.99 -4.61
N ARG A 223 -11.48 38.08 -4.75
CA ARG A 223 -11.72 39.34 -4.02
C ARG A 223 -13.05 40.01 -4.34
N LYS A 224 -13.57 39.85 -5.56
CA LYS A 224 -14.88 40.40 -5.96
C LYS A 224 -16.06 39.65 -5.33
N VAL A 225 -15.87 38.39 -4.96
CA VAL A 225 -16.92 37.54 -4.38
C VAL A 225 -16.87 37.58 -2.84
N ALA A 226 -15.72 37.95 -2.27
CA ALA A 226 -15.50 38.03 -0.82
C ALA A 226 -15.77 39.42 -0.22
N ALA A 227 -16.09 40.42 -1.06
CA ALA A 227 -16.53 41.76 -0.67
C ALA A 227 -18.06 41.84 -0.73
#